data_AF-A0A316LCC2-F1
#
_entry.id   AF-A0A316LCC2-F1
#
_cell.length_a   1.000
_cell.length_b   1.000
_cell.length_c   1.000
_cell.angle_alpha   90.00
_cell.angle_beta   90.00
_cell.angle_gamma   90.00
#
_symmetry.space_group_name_H-M   'P 1'
#
loop_
_entity.id
_entity.type
_entity.pdbx_description
1 polymer ?
#
loop_
_entity_poly.entity_id
_entity_poly.type
_entity_poly.pdbx_seq_one_letter_code
_entity_poly.pdbx_strand_id
1 'polypeptide(L)'
;MINTDKLKNIISKKAKGDSDISQKYYQLYYFEKILERISISKYKGQIILKGGLLLTSIIGDDERTTKDMDATLKGIPLTRNDVQEVFEEILNIDLCDGVTFKIISIKDIRLEDEYGGFRLNILSQFGNNKTYIAVELTTGDVITPREMKYNYNSIFEDKKIPLLTYTLETVLAEKFQSVITRGVFNTRQKDFYDIYVLMNFKKNDIDDNNLKQAIYNTFKKRETIIDIENIKEVSDILKEDENMSGLWKSYVSKNLYANGITFKDTIEALNLIIDILSK
;
A
#
# COMPACT_ATOMS: atom_id res chain seq x y z
N MET A 1 -4.25 13.10 23.49
CA MET A 1 -2.88 13.20 22.96
C MET A 1 -2.04 12.09 23.57
N ILE A 2 -1.41 11.25 22.75
CA ILE A 2 -0.58 10.14 23.21
C ILE A 2 0.78 10.69 23.67
N ASN A 3 1.23 10.31 24.87
CA ASN A 3 2.60 10.55 25.32
C ASN A 3 3.50 9.33 25.04
N THR A 4 4.80 9.47 25.26
CA THR A 4 5.81 8.44 24.95
C THR A 4 5.56 7.12 25.67
N ASP A 5 5.20 7.16 26.96
CA ASP A 5 4.97 5.96 27.76
C ASP A 5 3.70 5.23 27.34
N LYS A 6 2.63 5.97 27.05
CA LYS A 6 1.38 5.42 26.54
C LYS A 6 1.61 4.75 25.18
N LEU A 7 2.34 5.39 24.27
CA LEU A 7 2.66 4.80 22.97
C LEU A 7 3.47 3.51 23.14
N LYS A 8 4.54 3.55 23.94
CA LYS A 8 5.39 2.39 24.20
C LYS A 8 4.59 1.21 24.75
N ASN A 9 3.66 1.47 25.66
CA ASN A 9 2.77 0.45 26.21
C ASN A 9 1.80 -0.12 25.17
N ILE A 10 1.21 0.72 24.32
CA ILE A 10 0.33 0.26 23.21
C ILE A 10 1.13 -0.63 22.26
N ILE A 11 2.30 -0.17 21.82
CA ILE A 11 3.18 -0.91 20.90
C ILE A 11 3.64 -2.22 21.52
N SER A 12 4.11 -2.21 22.77
CA SER A 12 4.58 -3.42 23.44
C SER A 12 3.49 -4.49 23.55
N LYS A 13 2.24 -4.08 23.82
CA LYS A 13 1.09 -5.00 23.84
C LYS A 13 0.79 -5.58 22.46
N LYS A 14 0.72 -4.73 21.43
CA LYS A 14 0.46 -5.17 20.04
C LYS A 14 1.58 -6.07 19.51
N ALA A 15 2.83 -5.79 19.87
CA ALA A 15 3.99 -6.55 19.46
C ALA A 15 4.23 -7.83 20.28
N LYS A 16 3.45 -8.08 21.34
CA LYS A 16 3.60 -9.25 22.23
C LYS A 16 5.04 -9.42 22.76
N GLY A 17 5.76 -8.32 22.94
CA GLY A 17 7.15 -8.30 23.41
C GLY A 17 8.23 -8.51 22.34
N ASP A 18 7.87 -8.73 21.07
CA ASP A 18 8.83 -8.87 19.96
C ASP A 18 9.38 -7.50 19.53
N SER A 19 10.71 -7.38 19.45
CA SER A 19 11.38 -6.12 19.12
C SER A 19 11.22 -5.70 17.66
N ASP A 20 11.25 -6.65 16.73
CA ASP A 20 11.12 -6.38 15.30
C ASP A 20 9.69 -5.97 14.97
N ILE A 21 8.71 -6.60 15.60
CA ILE A 21 7.30 -6.22 15.48
C ILE A 21 7.07 -4.85 16.13
N SER A 22 7.68 -4.58 17.29
CA SER A 22 7.60 -3.27 17.93
C SER A 22 8.10 -2.16 17.00
N GLN A 23 9.21 -2.41 16.29
CA GLN A 23 9.77 -1.45 15.34
C GLN A 23 8.82 -1.17 14.16
N LYS A 24 8.12 -2.19 13.66
CA LYS A 24 7.08 -2.01 12.62
C LYS A 24 5.91 -1.16 13.12
N TYR A 25 5.47 -1.33 14.36
CA TYR A 25 4.43 -0.49 14.93
C TYR A 25 4.88 0.96 15.14
N TYR A 26 6.15 1.20 15.49
CA TYR A 26 6.68 2.57 15.50
C TYR A 26 6.66 3.18 14.08
N GLN A 27 7.03 2.42 13.05
CA GLN A 27 6.92 2.89 11.65
C GLN A 27 5.48 3.27 11.29
N LEU A 28 4.50 2.41 11.61
CA LEU A 28 3.08 2.68 11.39
C LEU A 28 2.61 3.93 12.13
N TYR A 29 3.04 4.13 13.37
CA TYR A 29 2.71 5.34 14.14
C TYR A 29 3.22 6.59 13.42
N TYR A 30 4.47 6.60 12.95
CA TYR A 30 5.01 7.75 12.22
C TYR A 30 4.31 7.96 10.88
N PHE A 31 3.92 6.91 10.17
CA PHE A 31 3.10 7.05 8.97
C PHE A 31 1.75 7.70 9.28
N GLU A 32 1.05 7.30 10.34
CA GLU A 32 -0.20 7.96 10.75
C GLU A 32 0.01 9.44 11.06
N LYS A 33 1.12 9.80 11.71
CA LYS A 33 1.45 11.21 11.99
C LYS A 33 1.77 12.03 10.74
N ILE A 34 2.28 11.41 9.68
CA ILE A 34 2.39 12.03 8.36
C ILE A 34 1.00 12.15 7.71
N LEU A 35 0.16 11.12 7.77
CA LEU A 35 -1.20 11.14 7.22
C LEU A 35 -2.07 12.23 7.87
N GLU A 36 -1.97 12.43 9.18
CA GLU A 36 -2.64 13.52 9.89
C GLU A 36 -2.21 14.88 9.35
N ARG A 37 -0.90 15.11 9.21
CA ARG A 37 -0.35 16.35 8.66
C ARG A 37 -0.82 16.56 7.21
N ILE A 38 -0.82 15.52 6.38
CA ILE A 38 -1.36 15.58 5.02
C ILE A 38 -2.83 16.01 5.04
N SER A 39 -3.66 15.40 5.90
CA SER A 39 -5.11 15.64 5.93
C SER A 39 -5.51 17.09 6.23
N ILE A 40 -4.67 17.82 6.97
CA ILE A 40 -4.89 19.23 7.30
C ILE A 40 -4.05 20.21 6.48
N SER A 41 -3.09 19.70 5.70
CA SER A 41 -2.25 20.53 4.84
C SER A 41 -3.01 21.11 3.65
N LYS A 42 -2.39 22.12 3.01
CA LYS A 42 -2.86 22.63 1.71
C LYS A 42 -2.77 21.59 0.58
N TYR A 43 -2.03 20.50 0.79
CA TYR A 43 -1.79 19.42 -0.18
C TYR A 43 -2.76 18.24 -0.09
N LYS A 44 -3.75 18.28 0.83
CA LYS A 44 -4.73 17.20 1.03
C LYS A 44 -5.52 16.81 -0.23
N GLY A 45 -5.61 17.72 -1.21
CA GLY A 45 -6.27 17.49 -2.50
C GLY A 45 -5.35 16.92 -3.58
N GLN A 46 -4.03 16.87 -3.31
CA GLN A 46 -2.99 16.55 -4.29
C GLN A 46 -2.26 15.25 -3.92
N ILE A 47 -2.23 14.86 -2.65
CA ILE A 47 -1.60 13.61 -2.21
C ILE A 47 -2.67 12.53 -2.05
N ILE A 48 -2.50 11.43 -2.78
CA ILE A 48 -3.45 10.33 -2.84
C ILE A 48 -2.76 9.07 -2.32
N LEU A 49 -3.21 8.56 -1.16
CA LEU A 49 -2.65 7.37 -0.53
C LEU A 49 -3.01 6.11 -1.32
N LYS A 50 -2.04 5.20 -1.46
CA LYS A 50 -2.21 3.91 -2.13
C LYS A 50 -1.44 2.79 -1.43
N GLY A 51 -1.38 1.63 -2.09
CA GLY A 51 -0.47 0.56 -1.71
C GLY A 51 -0.78 -0.08 -0.36
N GLY A 52 0.29 -0.53 0.31
CA GLY A 52 0.16 -1.42 1.46
C GLY A 52 -0.48 -0.78 2.69
N LEU A 53 -0.20 0.50 2.95
CA LEU A 53 -0.70 1.20 4.14
C LEU A 53 -2.23 1.39 4.08
N LEU A 54 -2.75 1.69 2.89
CA LEU A 54 -4.18 1.78 2.64
C LEU A 54 -4.88 0.45 2.93
N LEU A 55 -4.32 -0.65 2.42
CA LEU A 55 -4.89 -1.98 2.59
C LEU A 55 -4.90 -2.44 4.06
N THR A 56 -3.84 -2.15 4.83
CA THR A 56 -3.83 -2.39 6.28
C THR A 56 -5.06 -1.78 6.96
N SER A 57 -5.40 -0.54 6.61
CA SER A 57 -6.58 0.16 7.17
C SER A 57 -7.92 -0.43 6.72
N ILE A 58 -8.04 -0.81 5.43
CA ILE A 58 -9.29 -1.33 4.87
C ILE A 58 -9.59 -2.76 5.36
N ILE A 59 -8.55 -3.60 5.42
CA ILE A 59 -8.66 -4.98 5.88
C ILE A 59 -8.91 -4.99 7.40
N GLY A 60 -8.32 -4.04 8.13
CA GLY A 60 -8.41 -3.97 9.60
C GLY A 60 -7.47 -4.95 10.29
N ASP A 61 -6.46 -5.45 9.58
CA ASP A 61 -5.42 -6.33 10.10
C ASP A 61 -4.10 -5.55 10.17
N ASP A 62 -3.75 -5.11 11.38
CA ASP A 62 -2.52 -4.35 11.63
C ASP A 62 -1.26 -5.22 11.71
N GLU A 63 -1.39 -6.57 11.76
CA GLU A 63 -0.26 -7.47 11.58
C GLU A 63 0.21 -7.50 10.11
N ARG A 64 -0.68 -7.20 9.16
CA ARG A 64 -0.34 -6.95 7.75
C ARG A 64 0.29 -5.56 7.56
N THR A 65 1.46 -5.38 8.18
CA THR A 65 2.28 -4.16 8.11
C THR A 65 2.86 -3.89 6.72
N THR A 66 3.19 -2.63 6.44
CA THR A 66 3.96 -2.21 5.25
C THR A 66 5.25 -1.53 5.68
N LYS A 67 6.31 -1.67 4.88
CA LYS A 67 7.60 -1.01 5.12
C LYS A 67 7.60 0.44 4.65
N ASP A 68 6.80 0.72 3.65
CA ASP A 68 6.80 1.97 2.92
C ASP A 68 5.37 2.54 2.90
N MET A 69 5.27 3.88 2.91
CA MET A 69 4.05 4.60 2.60
C MET A 69 4.07 4.98 1.13
N ASP A 70 3.14 4.44 0.35
CA ASP A 70 3.00 4.73 -1.07
C ASP A 70 1.92 5.81 -1.27
N ALA A 71 2.25 6.87 -2.01
CA ALA A 71 1.26 7.86 -2.44
C ALA A 71 1.53 8.35 -3.86
N THR A 72 0.52 8.97 -4.45
CA THR A 72 0.60 9.61 -5.77
C THR A 72 0.34 11.09 -5.62
N LEU A 73 1.18 11.89 -6.27
CA LEU A 73 1.03 13.34 -6.35
C LEU A 73 0.25 13.72 -7.61
N LYS A 74 -0.78 14.55 -7.46
CA LYS A 74 -1.65 15.02 -8.55
C LYS A 74 -1.64 16.54 -8.63
N GLY A 75 -1.47 17.06 -9.85
CA GLY A 75 -1.58 18.50 -10.11
C GLY A 75 -0.40 19.34 -9.62
N ILE A 76 0.71 18.71 -9.25
CA ILE A 76 1.98 19.37 -8.90
C ILE A 76 3.08 18.71 -9.74
N PRO A 77 4.01 19.49 -10.34
CA PRO A 77 5.18 18.93 -11.01
C PRO A 77 5.96 18.02 -10.06
N LEU A 78 6.37 16.85 -10.55
CA LEU A 78 7.16 15.93 -9.77
C LEU A 78 8.65 16.20 -10.01
N THR A 79 9.15 17.36 -9.54
CA THR A 79 10.60 17.58 -9.44
C THR A 79 11.09 17.30 -8.03
N ARG A 80 12.38 17.01 -7.89
CA ARG A 80 13.01 16.78 -6.58
C ARG A 80 12.79 17.96 -5.62
N ASN A 81 12.90 19.19 -6.14
CA ASN A 81 12.75 20.40 -5.34
C ASN A 81 11.30 20.59 -4.88
N ASP A 82 10.33 20.40 -5.79
CA ASP A 82 8.91 20.50 -5.45
C ASP A 82 8.52 19.44 -4.40
N VAL A 83 8.98 18.20 -4.59
CA VAL A 83 8.72 17.11 -3.63
C VAL A 83 9.33 17.42 -2.26
N GLN A 84 10.55 17.97 -2.23
CA GLN A 84 11.20 18.37 -0.98
C GLN A 84 10.40 19.47 -0.29
N GLU A 85 10.03 20.54 -1.00
CA GLU A 85 9.27 21.67 -0.44
C GLU A 85 7.90 21.21 0.11
N VAL A 86 7.16 20.42 -0.68
CA VAL A 86 5.86 19.86 -0.28
C VAL A 86 5.99 19.07 1.03
N PHE A 87 6.96 18.16 1.12
CA PHE A 87 7.12 17.33 2.30
C PHE A 87 7.73 18.09 3.48
N GLU A 88 8.64 19.05 3.28
CA GLU A 88 9.11 19.91 4.36
C GLU A 88 7.96 20.71 4.98
N GLU A 89 7.08 21.29 4.15
CA GLU A 89 5.89 21.99 4.64
C GLU A 89 4.97 21.06 5.43
N ILE A 90 4.64 19.88 4.90
CA ILE A 90 3.77 18.91 5.58
C ILE A 90 4.37 18.46 6.91
N LEU A 91 5.64 18.06 6.90
CA LEU A 91 6.31 17.48 8.06
C LEU A 91 6.52 18.50 9.19
N ASN A 92 6.61 19.80 8.86
CA ASN A 92 6.72 20.89 9.82
C ASN A 92 5.38 21.36 10.41
N ILE A 93 4.24 20.82 9.97
CA ILE A 93 2.95 21.11 10.59
C ILE A 93 2.98 20.61 12.04
N ASP A 94 2.84 21.54 12.99
CA ASP A 94 2.79 21.22 14.41
C ASP A 94 1.38 20.75 14.80
N LEU A 95 1.29 19.46 15.15
CA LEU A 95 0.07 18.86 15.71
C LEU A 95 0.07 18.88 17.25
N CYS A 96 1.08 19.50 17.87
CA CYS A 96 1.42 19.41 19.28
C CYS A 96 1.61 17.96 19.75
N ASP A 97 1.92 17.02 18.85
CA ASP A 97 2.03 15.59 19.12
C ASP A 97 3.42 15.16 19.64
N GLY A 98 4.37 16.10 19.71
CA GLY A 98 5.75 15.86 20.13
C GLY A 98 6.60 15.09 19.12
N VAL A 99 6.07 14.86 17.90
CA VAL A 99 6.78 14.14 16.84
C VAL A 99 7.52 15.11 15.94
N THR A 100 8.79 14.79 15.66
CA THR A 100 9.63 15.56 14.73
C THR A 100 10.07 14.70 13.57
N PHE A 101 10.17 15.31 12.40
CA PHE A 101 10.60 14.66 11.16
C PHE A 101 11.75 15.41 10.53
N LYS A 102 12.65 14.69 9.86
CA LYS A 102 13.72 15.26 9.04
C LYS A 102 13.92 14.44 7.78
N ILE A 103 13.82 15.07 6.62
CA ILE A 103 14.19 14.43 5.34
C ILE A 103 15.71 14.24 5.32
N ILE A 104 16.16 13.01 5.13
CA ILE A 104 17.58 12.62 5.13
C ILE A 104 18.10 12.48 3.71
N SER A 105 17.27 11.93 2.83
CA SER A 105 17.59 11.86 1.41
C SER A 105 16.33 11.71 0.57
N ILE A 106 16.44 12.12 -0.68
CA ILE A 106 15.45 11.89 -1.73
C ILE A 106 16.16 11.14 -2.85
N LYS A 107 15.61 10.02 -3.29
CA LYS A 107 16.15 9.22 -4.39
C LYS A 107 15.11 9.05 -5.48
N ASP A 108 15.56 9.06 -6.72
CA ASP A 108 14.69 8.78 -7.85
C ASP A 108 14.38 7.28 -7.86
N ILE A 109 13.12 6.94 -8.15
CA ILE A 109 12.64 5.56 -8.32
C ILE A 109 11.87 5.47 -9.62
N ARG A 110 11.67 4.23 -10.12
CA ARG A 110 10.92 3.96 -11.35
C ARG A 110 11.42 4.77 -12.56
N LEU A 111 12.73 4.82 -12.75
CA LEU A 111 13.39 5.58 -13.82
C LEU A 111 12.92 5.22 -15.24
N GLU A 112 12.29 4.05 -15.40
CA GLU A 112 11.75 3.55 -16.66
C GLU A 112 10.32 4.08 -16.94
N ASP A 113 9.61 4.59 -15.93
CA ASP A 113 8.29 5.19 -16.09
C ASP A 113 8.42 6.62 -16.64
N GLU A 114 7.55 7.02 -17.59
CA GLU A 114 7.53 8.35 -18.25
C GLU A 114 7.65 9.54 -17.27
N TYR A 115 7.11 9.41 -16.06
CA TYR A 115 7.13 10.46 -15.03
C TYR A 115 7.94 10.11 -13.77
N GLY A 116 8.48 8.89 -13.69
CA GLY A 116 9.26 8.39 -12.55
C GLY A 116 8.55 8.48 -11.19
N GLY A 117 9.37 8.53 -10.13
CA GLY A 117 8.94 8.70 -8.76
C GLY A 117 10.08 9.11 -7.83
N PHE A 118 9.76 9.44 -6.59
CA PHE A 118 10.74 9.76 -5.55
C PHE A 118 10.51 8.91 -4.31
N ARG A 119 11.60 8.40 -3.74
CA ARG A 119 11.65 7.78 -2.42
C ARG A 119 12.32 8.72 -1.44
N LEU A 120 11.56 9.22 -0.47
CA LEU A 120 12.06 10.04 0.62
C LEU A 120 12.42 9.13 1.78
N ASN A 121 13.64 9.26 2.30
CA ASN A 121 14.04 8.66 3.57
C ASN A 121 13.93 9.71 4.67
N ILE A 122 13.07 9.46 5.66
CA ILE A 122 12.71 10.43 6.69
C ILE A 122 13.10 9.87 8.06
N LEU A 123 13.93 10.59 8.79
CA LEU A 123 14.18 10.34 10.20
C LEU A 123 12.99 10.87 11.01
N SER A 124 12.28 9.98 11.67
CA SER A 124 11.14 10.28 12.53
C SER A 124 11.51 10.04 13.98
N GLN A 125 11.11 10.96 14.86
CA GLN A 125 11.48 10.89 16.27
C GLN A 125 10.30 11.27 17.17
N PHE A 126 10.14 10.50 18.25
CA PHE A 126 9.23 10.78 19.35
C PHE A 126 9.89 10.41 20.68
N GLY A 127 10.17 11.42 21.52
CA GLY A 127 11.04 11.26 22.69
C GLY A 127 12.42 10.73 22.28
N ASN A 128 12.80 9.58 22.86
CA ASN A 128 14.07 8.90 22.56
C ASN A 128 13.97 7.88 21.41
N ASN A 129 12.76 7.55 20.93
CA ASN A 129 12.60 6.63 19.81
C ASN A 129 12.94 7.34 18.51
N LYS A 130 13.81 6.74 17.69
CA LYS A 130 14.18 7.22 16.35
C LYS A 130 13.97 6.09 15.35
N THR A 131 13.29 6.40 14.26
CA THR A 131 12.98 5.44 13.20
C THR A 131 13.14 6.10 11.84
N TYR A 132 13.85 5.45 10.93
CA TYR A 132 13.86 5.83 9.52
C TYR A 132 12.64 5.20 8.85
N ILE A 133 11.84 6.02 8.17
CA ILE A 133 10.70 5.59 7.36
C ILE A 133 10.89 6.04 5.93
N ALA A 134 10.27 5.31 5.00
CA ALA A 134 10.30 5.65 3.60
C ALA A 134 8.90 6.02 3.08
N VAL A 135 8.84 7.13 2.36
CA VAL A 135 7.66 7.56 1.62
C VAL A 135 8.00 7.50 0.14
N GLU A 136 7.23 6.73 -0.63
CA GLU A 136 7.35 6.64 -2.08
C GLU A 136 6.24 7.44 -2.75
N LEU A 137 6.64 8.35 -3.64
CA LEU A 137 5.76 9.22 -4.40
C LEU A 137 5.89 8.92 -5.88
N THR A 138 4.76 8.75 -6.53
CA THR A 138 4.68 8.65 -8.00
C THR A 138 3.75 9.72 -8.56
N THR A 139 3.75 9.90 -9.87
CA THR A 139 2.78 10.76 -10.58
C THR A 139 2.34 10.10 -11.87
N GLY A 140 1.28 10.63 -12.49
CA GLY A 140 0.77 10.13 -13.76
C GLY A 140 0.07 8.77 -13.69
N ASP A 141 -0.16 8.24 -12.49
CA ASP A 141 -0.95 7.03 -12.31
C ASP A 141 -2.42 7.28 -12.65
N VAL A 142 -3.05 6.29 -13.29
CA VAL A 142 -4.48 6.34 -13.64
C VAL A 142 -5.31 5.71 -12.53
N ILE A 143 -6.15 6.52 -11.89
CA ILE A 143 -7.06 6.07 -10.84
C ILE A 143 -8.46 5.95 -11.43
N THR A 144 -9.06 4.77 -11.30
CA THR A 144 -10.34 4.46 -11.95
C THR A 144 -11.45 4.19 -10.92
N PRO A 145 -12.61 4.87 -11.00
CA PRO A 145 -12.93 5.96 -11.93
C PRO A 145 -12.26 7.30 -11.55
N ARG A 146 -11.93 7.50 -10.27
CA ARG A 146 -11.19 8.65 -9.71
C ARG A 146 -10.82 8.37 -8.26
N GLU A 147 -10.00 9.23 -7.65
CA GLU A 147 -9.67 9.14 -6.23
C GLU A 147 -10.91 9.14 -5.32
N MET A 148 -10.85 8.38 -4.23
CA MET A 148 -11.92 8.30 -3.23
C MET A 148 -11.58 9.13 -2.01
N LYS A 149 -12.60 9.68 -1.35
CA LYS A 149 -12.48 10.18 0.01
C LYS A 149 -12.59 9.00 0.98
N TYR A 150 -11.55 8.73 1.73
CA TYR A 150 -11.50 7.64 2.70
C TYR A 150 -11.15 8.17 4.08
N ASN A 151 -11.80 7.61 5.09
CA ASN A 151 -11.51 7.91 6.49
C ASN A 151 -10.61 6.81 7.04
N TYR A 152 -9.29 7.05 7.04
CA TYR A 152 -8.32 6.12 7.59
C TYR A 152 -8.54 5.96 9.09
N ASN A 153 -8.80 4.74 9.53
CA ASN A 153 -8.96 4.43 10.95
C ASN A 153 -7.57 4.30 11.59
N SER A 154 -7.28 5.14 12.59
CA SER A 154 -6.01 5.07 13.31
C SER A 154 -5.92 3.77 14.13
N ILE A 155 -4.72 3.18 14.12
CA ILE A 155 -4.33 1.98 14.86
C ILE A 155 -4.06 2.30 16.33
N PHE A 156 -3.66 3.55 16.62
CA PHE A 156 -3.18 3.99 17.94
C PHE A 156 -4.18 4.88 18.70
N GLU A 157 -5.04 5.61 18.00
CA GLU A 157 -6.03 6.52 18.56
C GLU A 157 -7.42 6.19 18.01
N ASP A 158 -8.47 6.40 18.82
CA ASP A 158 -9.85 6.26 18.36
C ASP A 158 -10.25 7.49 17.54
N LYS A 159 -9.74 7.56 16.30
CA LYS A 159 -9.99 8.67 15.38
C LYS A 159 -9.89 8.25 13.92
N LYS A 160 -10.49 9.09 13.07
CA LYS A 160 -10.49 8.96 11.62
C LYS A 160 -9.70 10.09 10.97
N ILE A 161 -8.84 9.76 10.01
CA ILE A 161 -8.02 10.71 9.26
C ILE A 161 -8.57 10.78 7.83
N PRO A 162 -9.17 11.91 7.41
CA PRO A 162 -9.75 12.04 6.08
C PRO A 162 -8.65 12.22 5.03
N LEU A 163 -8.63 11.35 4.02
CA LEU A 163 -7.61 11.32 2.97
C LEU A 163 -8.24 11.11 1.60
N LEU A 164 -7.49 11.48 0.55
CA LEU A 164 -7.72 10.96 -0.78
C LEU A 164 -6.96 9.64 -0.95
N THR A 165 -7.61 8.65 -1.54
CA THR A 165 -7.02 7.31 -1.74
C THR A 165 -7.31 6.77 -3.12
N TYR A 166 -6.60 5.70 -3.48
CA TYR A 166 -6.98 4.85 -4.59
C TYR A 166 -8.31 4.14 -4.29
N THR A 167 -9.02 3.81 -5.36
CA THR A 167 -10.15 2.87 -5.33
C THR A 167 -9.62 1.45 -5.11
N LEU A 168 -10.45 0.56 -4.57
CA LEU A 168 -10.08 -0.85 -4.44
C LEU A 168 -9.81 -1.49 -5.80
N GLU A 169 -10.58 -1.08 -6.80
CA GLU A 169 -10.46 -1.46 -8.20
C GLU A 169 -9.07 -1.12 -8.76
N THR A 170 -8.58 0.10 -8.52
CA THR A 170 -7.24 0.50 -8.97
C THR A 170 -6.15 -0.29 -8.25
N VAL A 171 -6.29 -0.50 -6.94
CA VAL A 171 -5.31 -1.30 -6.17
C VAL A 171 -5.27 -2.75 -6.65
N LEU A 172 -6.43 -3.35 -6.91
CA LEU A 172 -6.53 -4.69 -7.49
C LEU A 172 -5.94 -4.76 -8.88
N ALA A 173 -6.25 -3.80 -9.76
CA ALA A 173 -5.70 -3.76 -11.11
C ALA A 173 -4.16 -3.72 -11.13
N GLU A 174 -3.54 -2.92 -10.27
CA GLU A 174 -2.07 -2.84 -10.17
C GLU A 174 -1.42 -4.15 -9.71
N LYS A 175 -2.06 -4.83 -8.76
CA LYS A 175 -1.59 -6.13 -8.23
C LYS A 175 -1.81 -7.23 -9.24
N PHE A 176 -3.00 -7.29 -9.85
CA PHE A 176 -3.36 -8.23 -10.89
C PHE A 176 -2.38 -8.13 -12.06
N GLN A 177 -2.13 -6.93 -12.58
CA GLN A 177 -1.14 -6.70 -13.63
C GLN A 177 0.24 -7.20 -13.21
N SER A 178 0.70 -6.90 -12.00
CA SER A 178 2.01 -7.37 -11.53
C SER A 178 2.08 -8.89 -11.38
N VAL A 179 0.97 -9.57 -11.02
CA VAL A 179 0.91 -11.03 -10.94
C VAL A 179 1.02 -11.65 -12.32
N ILE A 180 0.20 -11.19 -13.27
CA ILE A 180 0.18 -11.68 -14.64
C ILE A 180 1.52 -11.48 -15.34
N THR A 181 2.09 -10.27 -15.29
CA THR A 181 3.34 -9.98 -16.00
C THR A 181 4.54 -10.74 -15.44
N ARG A 182 4.55 -11.07 -14.14
CA ARG A 182 5.67 -11.79 -13.52
C ARG A 182 5.54 -13.31 -13.61
N GLY A 183 4.31 -13.83 -13.68
CA GLY A 183 4.04 -15.27 -13.71
C GLY A 183 4.80 -16.02 -12.60
N VAL A 184 5.42 -17.14 -12.97
CA VAL A 184 6.19 -18.02 -12.06
C VAL A 184 7.45 -17.38 -11.46
N PHE A 185 7.90 -16.24 -11.98
CA PHE A 185 9.03 -15.50 -11.41
C PHE A 185 8.59 -14.50 -10.33
N ASN A 186 7.32 -14.51 -9.93
CA ASN A 186 6.79 -13.57 -8.97
C ASN A 186 7.17 -13.91 -7.52
N THR A 187 8.00 -13.06 -6.91
CA THR A 187 8.40 -13.18 -5.50
C THR A 187 7.53 -12.36 -4.54
N ARG A 188 6.53 -11.63 -5.04
CA ARG A 188 5.65 -10.75 -4.25
C ARG A 188 4.43 -11.48 -3.74
N GLN A 189 4.65 -12.45 -2.86
CA GLN A 189 3.58 -13.27 -2.26
C GLN A 189 2.46 -12.43 -1.60
N LYS A 190 2.81 -11.26 -1.05
CA LYS A 190 1.84 -10.30 -0.50
C LYS A 190 0.76 -9.85 -1.50
N ASP A 191 1.07 -9.79 -2.80
CA ASP A 191 0.09 -9.35 -3.81
C ASP A 191 -0.99 -10.42 -4.02
N PHE A 192 -0.64 -11.70 -3.92
CA PHE A 192 -1.60 -12.82 -3.92
C PHE A 192 -2.50 -12.78 -2.67
N TYR A 193 -1.92 -12.53 -1.50
CA TYR A 193 -2.69 -12.35 -0.26
C TYR A 193 -3.67 -11.18 -0.36
N ASP A 194 -3.18 -10.01 -0.80
CA ASP A 194 -4.01 -8.82 -0.91
C ASP A 194 -5.18 -9.02 -1.90
N ILE A 195 -4.93 -9.67 -3.05
CA ILE A 195 -5.99 -10.04 -4.01
C ILE A 195 -7.00 -10.98 -3.35
N TYR A 196 -6.52 -12.05 -2.70
CA TYR A 196 -7.37 -13.01 -2.01
C TYR A 196 -8.29 -12.33 -1.00
N VAL A 197 -7.74 -11.48 -0.14
CA VAL A 197 -8.53 -10.82 0.90
C VAL A 197 -9.56 -9.86 0.31
N LEU A 198 -9.16 -9.06 -0.67
CA LEU A 198 -10.06 -8.09 -1.28
C LEU A 198 -11.20 -8.78 -2.04
N MET A 199 -10.90 -9.82 -2.82
CA MET A 199 -11.91 -10.54 -3.60
C MET A 199 -12.83 -11.40 -2.75
N ASN A 200 -12.39 -11.92 -1.60
CA ASN A 200 -13.23 -12.78 -0.76
C ASN A 200 -13.97 -12.02 0.35
N PHE A 201 -13.39 -10.93 0.89
CA PHE A 201 -13.96 -10.22 2.04
C PHE A 201 -14.42 -8.80 1.74
N LYS A 202 -14.01 -8.20 0.61
CA LYS A 202 -14.36 -6.82 0.21
C LYS A 202 -15.06 -6.72 -1.13
N LYS A 203 -15.52 -7.85 -1.70
CA LYS A 203 -16.16 -7.88 -3.03
C LYS A 203 -17.37 -6.96 -3.17
N ASN A 204 -18.14 -6.79 -2.11
CA ASN A 204 -19.31 -5.91 -2.10
C ASN A 204 -18.95 -4.43 -2.23
N ASP A 205 -17.71 -4.05 -1.90
CA ASP A 205 -17.18 -2.70 -2.02
C ASP A 205 -16.49 -2.47 -3.38
N ILE A 206 -16.51 -3.47 -4.28
CA ILE A 206 -15.81 -3.47 -5.57
C ILE A 206 -16.84 -3.58 -6.70
N ASP A 207 -16.91 -2.56 -7.55
CA ASP A 207 -17.75 -2.56 -8.74
C ASP A 207 -17.01 -3.27 -9.91
N ASP A 208 -17.67 -4.26 -10.51
CA ASP A 208 -17.07 -5.10 -11.56
C ASP A 208 -16.71 -4.29 -12.81
N ASN A 209 -17.52 -3.29 -13.19
CA ASN A 209 -17.27 -2.49 -14.38
C ASN A 209 -16.09 -1.53 -14.15
N ASN A 210 -16.03 -0.92 -12.97
CA ASN A 210 -14.89 -0.11 -12.56
C ASN A 210 -13.62 -0.96 -12.44
N LEU A 211 -13.70 -2.20 -11.96
CA LEU A 211 -12.56 -3.11 -11.87
C LEU A 211 -12.04 -3.46 -13.27
N LYS A 212 -12.93 -3.82 -14.21
CA LYS A 212 -12.55 -4.03 -15.62
C LYS A 212 -11.83 -2.81 -16.17
N GLN A 213 -12.44 -1.64 -16.04
CA GLN A 213 -11.88 -0.40 -16.57
C GLN A 213 -10.54 -0.06 -15.91
N ALA A 214 -10.40 -0.31 -14.61
CA ALA A 214 -9.16 -0.12 -13.87
C ALA A 214 -8.06 -1.04 -14.44
N ILE A 215 -8.37 -2.31 -14.69
CA ILE A 215 -7.44 -3.27 -15.30
C ILE A 215 -7.02 -2.79 -16.69
N TYR A 216 -7.96 -2.42 -17.56
CA TYR A 216 -7.64 -1.87 -18.88
C TYR A 216 -6.72 -0.66 -18.80
N ASN A 217 -7.04 0.30 -17.92
CA ASN A 217 -6.27 1.52 -17.74
C ASN A 217 -4.86 1.22 -17.21
N THR A 218 -4.73 0.33 -16.23
CA THR A 218 -3.45 -0.04 -15.63
C THR A 218 -2.56 -0.81 -16.60
N PHE A 219 -3.11 -1.79 -17.33
CA PHE A 219 -2.36 -2.54 -18.34
C PHE A 219 -1.88 -1.62 -19.45
N LYS A 220 -2.76 -0.75 -19.96
CA LYS A 220 -2.38 0.26 -20.96
C LYS A 220 -1.27 1.18 -20.46
N LYS A 221 -1.37 1.70 -19.24
CA LYS A 221 -0.35 2.60 -18.66
C LYS A 221 1.01 1.91 -18.48
N ARG A 222 1.01 0.61 -18.20
CA ARG A 222 2.22 -0.22 -18.03
C ARG A 222 2.59 -1.00 -19.30
N GLU A 223 2.06 -0.60 -20.44
CA GLU A 223 2.35 -1.19 -21.76
C GLU A 223 2.21 -2.72 -21.80
N THR A 224 1.28 -3.25 -21.00
CA THR A 224 0.98 -4.68 -20.93
C THR A 224 -0.20 -4.99 -21.83
N ILE A 225 -0.02 -5.95 -22.74
CA ILE A 225 -1.10 -6.41 -23.62
C ILE A 225 -2.14 -7.16 -22.78
N ILE A 226 -3.42 -6.85 -22.98
CA ILE A 226 -4.51 -7.63 -22.41
C ILE A 226 -4.89 -8.72 -23.40
N ASP A 227 -4.52 -9.94 -23.05
CA ASP A 227 -4.92 -11.16 -23.73
C ASP A 227 -5.50 -12.11 -22.68
N ILE A 228 -6.81 -12.33 -22.75
CA ILE A 228 -7.56 -13.11 -21.76
C ILE A 228 -7.15 -14.59 -21.80
N GLU A 229 -6.81 -15.13 -22.97
CA GLU A 229 -6.39 -16.53 -23.11
C GLU A 229 -5.02 -16.74 -22.47
N ASN A 230 -4.07 -15.86 -22.77
CA ASN A 230 -2.74 -15.87 -22.14
C ASN A 230 -2.83 -15.64 -20.61
N ILE A 231 -3.71 -14.73 -20.15
CA ILE A 231 -3.94 -14.51 -18.72
C ILE A 231 -4.45 -15.78 -18.02
N LYS A 232 -5.35 -16.54 -18.67
CA LYS A 232 -5.84 -17.82 -18.14
C LYS A 232 -4.72 -18.86 -18.08
N GLU A 233 -3.93 -18.97 -19.15
CA GLU A 233 -2.78 -19.86 -19.20
C GLU A 233 -1.77 -19.55 -18.07
N VAL A 234 -1.45 -18.27 -17.85
CA VAL A 234 -0.59 -17.85 -16.74
C VAL A 234 -1.18 -18.27 -15.38
N SER A 235 -2.50 -18.13 -15.18
CA SER A 235 -3.17 -18.56 -13.95
C SER A 235 -3.08 -20.07 -13.73
N ASP A 236 -3.29 -20.86 -14.79
CA ASP A 236 -3.20 -22.32 -14.76
C ASP A 236 -1.77 -22.79 -14.49
N ILE A 237 -0.77 -22.19 -15.13
CA ILE A 237 0.65 -22.47 -14.86
C ILE A 237 0.99 -22.14 -13.40
N LEU A 238 0.58 -20.97 -12.91
CA LEU A 238 0.82 -20.57 -11.53
C LEU A 238 0.24 -21.60 -10.55
N LYS A 239 -0.99 -22.06 -10.78
CA LYS A 239 -1.69 -23.00 -9.91
C LYS A 239 -0.92 -24.31 -9.67
N GLU A 240 -0.27 -24.83 -10.71
CA GLU A 240 0.45 -26.10 -10.68
C GLU A 240 1.94 -25.93 -10.34
N ASP A 241 2.46 -24.70 -10.26
CA ASP A 241 3.87 -24.45 -9.99
C ASP A 241 4.25 -24.71 -8.51
N GLU A 242 5.13 -25.70 -8.32
CA GLU A 242 5.58 -26.12 -6.99
C GLU A 242 6.44 -25.05 -6.29
N ASN A 243 7.21 -24.25 -7.06
CA ASN A 243 8.05 -23.19 -6.49
C ASN A 243 7.19 -22.08 -5.90
N MET A 244 6.16 -21.65 -6.62
CA MET A 244 5.19 -20.64 -6.17
C MET A 244 4.45 -21.12 -4.92
N SER A 245 4.01 -22.39 -4.91
CA SER A 245 3.43 -23.03 -3.73
C SER A 245 4.41 -23.05 -2.54
N GLY A 246 5.70 -23.31 -2.78
CA GLY A 246 6.75 -23.26 -1.75
C GLY A 246 7.01 -21.86 -1.21
N LEU A 247 7.05 -20.85 -2.09
CA LEU A 247 7.19 -19.44 -1.72
C LEU A 247 6.00 -18.98 -0.87
N TRP A 248 4.78 -19.39 -1.22
CA TRP A 248 3.58 -19.11 -0.44
C TRP A 248 3.65 -19.71 0.97
N LYS A 249 4.04 -20.98 1.10
CA LYS A 249 4.23 -21.63 2.42
C LYS A 249 5.25 -20.87 3.28
N SER A 250 6.35 -20.41 2.69
CA SER A 250 7.38 -19.60 3.36
C SER A 250 6.86 -18.21 3.75
N TYR A 251 5.95 -17.65 2.96
CA TYR A 251 5.29 -16.38 3.28
C TYR A 251 4.32 -16.54 4.46
N VAL A 252 3.43 -17.54 4.43
CA VAL A 252 2.46 -17.81 5.51
C VAL A 252 3.16 -18.07 6.84
N SER A 253 4.25 -18.86 6.86
CA SER A 253 4.98 -19.16 8.11
C SER A 253 5.57 -17.93 8.80
N LYS A 254 5.79 -16.84 8.07
CA LYS A 254 6.31 -15.56 8.59
C LYS A 254 5.20 -14.53 8.85
N ASN A 255 3.98 -14.79 8.41
CA ASN A 255 2.87 -13.84 8.41
C ASN A 255 1.60 -14.54 8.91
N LEU A 256 1.39 -14.51 10.22
CA LEU A 256 0.30 -15.23 10.87
C LEU A 256 -1.10 -14.86 10.36
N TYR A 257 -1.28 -13.62 9.89
CA TYR A 257 -2.52 -13.14 9.25
C TYR A 257 -2.90 -13.90 7.97
N ALA A 258 -1.96 -14.63 7.36
CA ALA A 258 -2.20 -15.44 6.16
C ALA A 258 -2.42 -16.93 6.48
N ASN A 259 -2.45 -17.31 7.76
CA ASN A 259 -2.66 -18.70 8.18
C ASN A 259 -3.99 -19.24 7.69
N GLY A 260 -3.99 -20.50 7.25
CA GLY A 260 -5.18 -21.19 6.75
C GLY A 260 -5.49 -20.93 5.28
N ILE A 261 -4.79 -19.99 4.62
CA ILE A 261 -4.94 -19.72 3.20
C ILE A 261 -3.90 -20.55 2.43
N THR A 262 -4.36 -21.39 1.50
CA THR A 262 -3.51 -22.14 0.59
C THR A 262 -3.16 -21.31 -0.64
N PHE A 263 -2.09 -21.67 -1.35
CA PHE A 263 -1.74 -20.95 -2.57
C PHE A 263 -2.84 -21.07 -3.63
N LYS A 264 -3.48 -22.24 -3.72
CA LYS A 264 -4.60 -22.49 -4.60
C LYS A 264 -5.78 -21.55 -4.32
N ASP A 265 -6.08 -21.26 -3.05
CA ASP A 265 -7.14 -20.31 -2.69
C ASP A 265 -6.85 -18.90 -3.26
N THR A 266 -5.58 -18.49 -3.28
CA THR A 266 -5.18 -17.20 -3.88
C THR A 266 -5.33 -17.18 -5.40
N ILE A 267 -5.10 -18.31 -6.07
CA ILE A 267 -5.34 -18.45 -7.51
C ILE A 267 -6.83 -18.50 -7.83
N GLU A 268 -7.65 -19.10 -6.97
CA GLU A 268 -9.12 -19.05 -7.12
C GLU A 268 -9.63 -17.61 -7.04
N ALA A 269 -9.12 -16.80 -6.12
CA ALA A 269 -9.42 -15.37 -6.06
C ALA A 269 -8.92 -14.60 -7.30
N LEU A 270 -7.77 -14.98 -7.86
CA LEU A 270 -7.27 -14.44 -9.12
C LEU A 270 -8.23 -14.76 -10.28
N ASN A 271 -8.74 -15.99 -10.33
CA ASN A 271 -9.68 -16.44 -11.35
C ASN A 271 -11.01 -15.69 -11.30
N LEU A 272 -11.48 -15.25 -10.13
CA LEU A 272 -12.67 -14.38 -10.04
C LEU A 272 -12.48 -13.07 -10.82
N ILE A 273 -11.28 -12.49 -10.81
CA ILE A 273 -10.96 -11.29 -11.59
C ILE A 273 -10.96 -11.62 -13.10
N ILE A 274 -10.41 -12.77 -13.48
CA ILE A 274 -10.39 -13.25 -14.87
C ILE A 274 -11.82 -13.49 -15.40
N ASP A 275 -12.70 -14.05 -14.58
CA ASP A 275 -14.11 -14.25 -14.91
C ASP A 275 -14.85 -12.94 -15.08
N ILE A 276 -14.53 -11.93 -14.25
CA ILE A 276 -15.04 -10.57 -14.45
C ILE A 276 -14.60 -10.08 -15.82
N LEU A 277 -13.30 -10.09 -16.14
CA LEU A 277 -12.77 -9.63 -17.43
C LEU A 277 -13.33 -10.36 -18.66
N SER A 278 -13.73 -11.63 -18.51
CA SER A 278 -14.25 -12.45 -19.59
C SER A 278 -15.74 -12.20 -19.91
N LYS A 279 -16.45 -11.45 -19.05
CA LYS A 279 -17.86 -11.08 -19.25
C LYS A 279 -18.00 -9.76 -20.00
#